data_AF-A0A071M3T7-F1
#
_entry.id   AF-A0A071M3T7-F1
#
_cell.length_a   1.000
_cell.length_b   1.000
_cell.length_c   1.000
_cell.angle_alpha   90.00
_cell.angle_beta   90.00
_cell.angle_gamma   90.00
#
_symmetry.space_group_name_H-M   'P 1'
#
loop_
_entity.id
_entity.type
_entity.pdbx_description
1 polymer ?
#
loop_
_entity_poly.entity_id
_entity_poly.type
_entity_poly.pdbx_seq_one_letter_code
_entity_poly.pdbx_strand_id
1 'polypeptide(L)'
;MPISAPDLIRQFDLQPHPEGGYFRETYRATDSVVRPADGAPRAASTAIYYLLCDGAYSSWHRIRSDEVWHFYAGDPIEVWVLDARDGLTIHRLGNPLTHPGTVFQAVVPAGRWFGARCASPEHVALVGCTVAPGFEFAEFELADAAALAAAFPDYAEHVARLAPRADV
;
A
#
# COMPACT_ATOMS: atom_id res chain seq x y z
N MET A 1 24.06 4.99 -6.19
CA MET A 1 23.75 6.32 -5.64
C MET A 1 22.54 6.18 -4.74
N PRO A 2 22.51 6.84 -3.58
CA PRO A 2 21.30 6.88 -2.76
C PRO A 2 20.17 7.52 -3.56
N ILE A 3 18.96 6.99 -3.40
CA ILE A 3 17.78 7.49 -4.10
C ILE A 3 17.31 8.76 -3.41
N SER A 4 17.03 9.80 -4.20
CA SER A 4 16.59 11.10 -3.73
C SER A 4 15.06 11.19 -3.84
N ALA A 5 14.37 11.19 -2.71
CA ALA A 5 12.91 11.33 -2.68
C ALA A 5 12.42 12.63 -3.37
N PRO A 6 13.04 13.82 -3.15
CA PRO A 6 12.66 15.03 -3.87
C PRO A 6 12.80 14.92 -5.39
N ASP A 7 13.84 14.22 -5.88
CA ASP A 7 14.01 13.99 -7.32
C ASP A 7 12.94 13.04 -7.86
N LEU A 8 12.59 11.99 -7.13
CA LEU A 8 11.51 11.08 -7.53
C LEU A 8 10.15 11.79 -7.57
N ILE A 9 9.83 12.58 -6.55
CA ILE A 9 8.60 13.38 -6.46
C ILE A 9 8.49 14.31 -7.68
N ARG A 10 9.57 15.05 -7.98
CA ARG A 10 9.61 15.97 -9.12
C ARG A 10 9.58 15.24 -10.46
N GLN A 11 10.35 14.16 -10.63
CA GLN A 11 10.47 13.42 -11.88
C GLN A 11 9.16 12.72 -12.26
N PHE A 12 8.45 12.19 -11.27
CA PHE A 12 7.22 11.44 -11.46
C PHE A 12 5.97 12.20 -11.07
N ASP A 13 6.07 13.51 -10.82
CA ASP A 13 4.95 14.40 -10.47
C ASP A 13 4.05 13.81 -9.37
N LEU A 14 4.67 13.28 -8.32
CA LEU A 14 3.98 12.61 -7.23
C LEU A 14 3.32 13.63 -6.31
N GLN A 15 2.09 13.34 -5.89
CA GLN A 15 1.30 14.17 -4.97
C GLN A 15 1.16 13.47 -3.63
N PRO A 16 1.00 14.18 -2.50
CA PRO A 16 0.75 13.54 -1.20
C PRO A 16 -0.48 12.60 -1.25
N HIS A 17 -0.37 11.41 -0.67
CA HIS A 17 -1.49 10.46 -0.57
C HIS A 17 -2.19 10.56 0.81
N PRO A 18 -3.53 10.43 0.91
CA PRO A 18 -4.26 10.55 2.17
C PRO A 18 -3.79 9.62 3.30
N GLU A 19 -3.30 8.42 2.97
CA GLU A 19 -2.84 7.46 3.96
C GLU A 19 -1.38 7.68 4.43
N GLY A 20 -0.67 8.62 3.79
CA GLY A 20 0.75 8.89 3.94
C GLY A 20 1.54 8.64 2.63
N GLY A 21 2.75 9.20 2.54
CA GLY A 21 3.60 9.10 1.36
C GLY A 21 3.14 9.95 0.17
N TYR A 22 3.65 9.63 -1.02
CA TYR A 22 3.33 10.30 -2.27
C TYR A 22 2.91 9.30 -3.34
N PHE A 23 2.01 9.69 -4.23
CA PHE A 23 1.50 8.82 -5.29
C PHE A 23 1.20 9.58 -6.59
N ARG A 24 1.06 8.83 -7.68
CA ARG A 24 0.42 9.31 -8.90
C ARG A 24 -0.21 8.16 -9.66
N GLU A 25 -1.48 8.28 -10.06
CA GLU A 25 -2.10 7.35 -11.00
C GLU A 25 -1.46 7.50 -12.38
N THR A 26 -0.91 6.41 -12.90
CA THR A 26 -0.19 6.35 -14.19
C THR A 26 -0.96 5.65 -15.27
N TYR A 27 -1.94 4.83 -14.88
CA TYR A 27 -2.76 4.05 -15.79
C TYR A 27 -4.16 3.86 -15.20
N ARG A 28 -5.16 4.00 -16.07
CA ARG A 28 -6.53 3.57 -15.86
C ARG A 28 -7.04 2.98 -17.17
N ALA A 29 -7.49 1.74 -17.11
CA ALA A 29 -8.01 1.05 -18.28
C ALA A 29 -9.25 1.77 -18.84
N THR A 30 -9.31 1.91 -20.17
CA THR A 30 -10.49 2.41 -20.87
C THR A 30 -11.60 1.36 -20.92
N ASP A 31 -11.22 0.09 -20.97
CA ASP A 31 -12.17 -1.02 -20.88
C ASP A 31 -12.71 -1.16 -19.46
N SER A 32 -13.98 -1.52 -19.36
CA SER A 32 -14.65 -1.77 -18.09
C SER A 32 -15.02 -3.24 -17.93
N VAL A 33 -14.97 -3.71 -16.68
CA VAL A 33 -15.42 -5.04 -16.27
C VAL A 33 -16.50 -4.90 -15.21
N VAL A 34 -17.41 -5.87 -15.14
CA VAL A 34 -18.43 -5.93 -14.09
C VAL A 34 -17.90 -6.77 -12.95
N ARG A 35 -17.80 -6.20 -11.75
CA ARG A 35 -17.37 -6.95 -10.56
C ARG A 35 -18.49 -7.90 -10.12
N PRO A 36 -18.28 -9.22 -10.07
CA PRO A 36 -19.36 -10.16 -9.72
C PRO A 36 -19.96 -9.93 -8.32
N ALA A 37 -19.18 -9.39 -7.38
CA ALA A 37 -19.59 -9.22 -6.00
C ALA A 37 -20.72 -8.19 -5.79
N ASP A 38 -20.81 -7.17 -6.65
CA ASP A 38 -21.80 -6.09 -6.54
C ASP A 38 -22.44 -5.67 -7.86
N GLY A 39 -22.02 -6.25 -8.99
CA GLY A 39 -22.54 -5.93 -10.32
C GLY A 39 -22.13 -4.55 -10.83
N ALA A 40 -21.22 -3.84 -10.16
CA ALA A 40 -20.84 -2.49 -10.54
C ALA A 40 -19.74 -2.49 -11.62
N PRO A 41 -19.83 -1.60 -12.64
CA PRO A 41 -18.78 -1.46 -13.63
C PRO A 41 -17.55 -0.77 -13.00
N ARG A 42 -16.37 -1.28 -13.30
CA ARG A 42 -15.07 -0.71 -12.89
C ARG A 42 -14.13 -0.70 -14.09
N ALA A 43 -13.15 0.20 -14.11
CA ALA A 43 -12.04 0.07 -15.03
C ALA A 43 -11.42 -1.34 -14.88
N ALA A 44 -10.99 -1.97 -15.97
CA ALA A 44 -10.41 -3.31 -15.90
C ALA A 44 -9.18 -3.37 -14.95
N SER A 45 -8.41 -2.28 -14.90
CA SER A 45 -7.28 -2.12 -13.98
C SER A 45 -6.88 -0.65 -13.83
N THR A 46 -6.22 -0.33 -12.72
CA THR A 46 -5.51 0.93 -12.48
C THR A 46 -4.08 0.63 -12.00
N ALA A 47 -3.14 1.54 -12.27
CA ALA A 47 -1.80 1.44 -11.71
C ALA A 47 -1.25 2.80 -11.28
N ILE A 48 -0.54 2.82 -10.15
CA ILE A 48 0.06 4.02 -9.57
C ILE A 48 1.57 3.84 -9.37
N TYR A 49 2.30 4.96 -9.34
CA TYR A 49 3.52 5.04 -8.54
C TYR A 49 3.16 5.40 -7.10
N TYR A 50 3.89 4.84 -6.14
CA TYR A 50 3.77 5.16 -4.73
C TYR A 50 5.17 5.23 -4.07
N LEU A 51 5.37 6.22 -3.22
CA LEU A 51 6.66 6.55 -2.61
C LEU A 51 6.47 6.73 -1.10
N LEU A 52 7.25 5.98 -0.32
CA LEU A 52 7.45 6.23 1.11
C LEU A 52 8.84 6.81 1.34
N CYS A 53 8.90 7.90 2.08
CA CYS A 53 10.13 8.60 2.49
C CYS A 53 9.89 9.39 3.78
N ASP A 54 10.95 9.93 4.38
CA ASP A 54 10.89 10.87 5.50
C ASP A 54 10.07 10.38 6.71
N GLY A 55 10.17 9.08 7.04
CA GLY A 55 9.41 8.46 8.12
C GLY A 55 7.90 8.39 7.88
N ALA A 56 7.42 8.66 6.66
CA ALA A 56 6.05 8.38 6.28
C ALA A 56 5.78 6.87 6.23
N TYR A 57 4.54 6.51 6.53
CA TYR A 57 4.02 5.15 6.38
C TYR A 57 2.64 5.23 5.75
N SER A 58 2.24 4.17 5.09
CA SER A 58 0.87 3.94 4.64
C SER A 58 0.05 3.42 5.82
N SER A 59 -0.93 4.22 6.24
CA SER A 59 -1.80 3.90 7.37
C SER A 59 -2.69 2.70 7.06
N TRP A 60 -3.18 2.01 8.10
CA TRP A 60 -4.11 0.88 7.92
C TRP A 60 -5.34 1.30 7.11
N HIS A 61 -5.53 0.62 5.99
CA HIS A 61 -6.64 0.82 5.09
C HIS A 61 -7.06 -0.50 4.44
N ARG A 62 -8.17 -0.49 3.72
CA ARG A 62 -8.59 -1.60 2.87
C ARG A 62 -9.25 -1.10 1.60
N ILE A 63 -9.21 -1.94 0.58
CA ILE A 63 -9.89 -1.72 -0.69
C ILE A 63 -10.67 -2.99 -1.09
N ARG A 64 -11.57 -2.89 -2.06
CA ARG A 64 -12.46 -3.99 -2.47
C ARG A 64 -11.88 -4.92 -3.55
N SER A 65 -10.71 -4.61 -4.09
CA SER A 65 -10.03 -5.39 -5.13
C SER A 65 -8.68 -5.86 -4.62
N ASP A 66 -8.12 -6.89 -5.26
CA ASP A 66 -6.74 -7.28 -4.99
C ASP A 66 -5.80 -6.15 -5.41
N GLU A 67 -4.77 -5.91 -4.61
CA GLU A 67 -3.70 -4.97 -4.92
C GLU A 67 -2.36 -5.69 -5.03
N VAL A 68 -1.71 -5.52 -6.17
CA VAL A 68 -0.37 -6.05 -6.43
C VAL A 68 0.65 -4.95 -6.22
N TRP A 69 1.52 -5.14 -5.23
CA TRP A 69 2.63 -4.26 -4.90
C TRP A 69 3.88 -4.69 -5.67
N HIS A 70 4.63 -3.73 -6.22
CA HIS A 70 5.80 -3.92 -7.06
C HIS A 70 6.96 -3.08 -6.55
N PHE A 71 8.05 -3.69 -6.14
CA PHE A 71 9.26 -2.96 -5.78
C PHE A 71 10.00 -2.45 -7.02
N TYR A 72 10.28 -1.15 -7.07
CA TYR A 72 11.06 -0.55 -8.16
C TYR A 72 12.46 -0.13 -7.72
N ALA A 73 12.56 0.62 -6.63
CA ALA A 73 13.82 1.20 -6.21
C ALA A 73 13.78 1.60 -4.73
N GLY A 74 14.94 1.67 -4.09
CA GLY A 74 15.06 2.12 -2.70
C GLY A 74 15.55 1.01 -1.78
N ASP A 75 15.15 1.13 -0.53
CA ASP A 75 15.34 0.13 0.49
C ASP A 75 14.10 -0.76 0.63
N PRO A 76 14.21 -1.93 1.27
CA PRO A 76 13.07 -2.81 1.48
C PRO A 76 11.89 -2.12 2.19
N ILE A 77 10.70 -2.40 1.68
CA ILE A 77 9.41 -1.99 2.23
C ILE A 77 8.70 -3.21 2.80
N GLU A 78 8.00 -3.00 3.92
CA GLU A 78 7.16 -4.00 4.55
C GLU A 78 5.70 -3.66 4.28
N VAL A 79 4.96 -4.57 3.67
CA VAL A 79 3.50 -4.49 3.50
C VAL A 79 2.87 -5.45 4.51
N TRP A 80 2.19 -4.88 5.49
CA TRP A 80 1.58 -5.58 6.61
C TRP A 80 0.12 -5.85 6.29
N VAL A 81 -0.33 -7.09 6.42
CA VAL A 81 -1.69 -7.52 6.06
C VAL A 81 -2.29 -8.28 7.23
N LEU A 82 -3.46 -7.86 7.69
CA LEU A 82 -4.24 -8.52 8.72
C LEU A 82 -5.36 -9.37 8.09
N ASP A 83 -5.37 -10.64 8.47
CA ASP A 83 -6.37 -11.63 8.11
C ASP A 83 -7.01 -12.22 9.38
N ALA A 84 -8.34 -12.35 9.39
CA ALA A 84 -9.05 -12.92 10.53
C ALA A 84 -8.72 -14.41 10.78
N ARG A 85 -8.20 -15.13 9.79
CA ARG A 85 -7.82 -16.55 9.87
C ARG A 85 -6.34 -16.72 10.15
N ASP A 86 -5.50 -16.00 9.41
CA ASP A 86 -4.05 -16.19 9.39
C ASP A 86 -3.29 -15.18 10.27
N GLY A 87 -3.98 -14.18 10.82
CA GLY A 87 -3.39 -13.13 11.65
C GLY A 87 -2.61 -12.11 10.83
N LEU A 88 -1.44 -11.70 11.33
CA LEU A 88 -0.57 -10.73 10.67
C LEU A 88 0.43 -11.42 9.72
N THR A 89 0.36 -11.06 8.44
CA THR A 89 1.39 -11.38 7.44
C THR A 89 2.19 -10.12 7.10
N ILE A 90 3.52 -10.23 7.00
CA ILE A 90 4.40 -9.14 6.58
C ILE A 90 5.13 -9.55 5.30
N HIS A 91 4.71 -8.96 4.17
CA HIS A 91 5.43 -9.10 2.92
C HIS A 91 6.61 -8.12 2.90
N ARG A 92 7.83 -8.63 2.71
CA ARG A 92 9.04 -7.81 2.56
C ARG A 92 9.37 -7.66 1.09
N LEU A 93 9.10 -6.50 0.51
CA LEU A 93 9.42 -6.24 -0.88
C LEU A 93 10.76 -5.50 -1.00
N GLY A 94 11.53 -5.83 -2.03
CA GLY A 94 12.87 -5.32 -2.24
C GLY A 94 13.54 -5.99 -3.44
N ASN A 95 14.76 -5.57 -3.75
CA ASN A 95 15.62 -6.31 -4.70
C ASN A 95 16.25 -7.55 -4.00
N PRO A 96 15.80 -8.80 -4.26
CA PRO A 96 16.31 -10.01 -3.61
C PRO A 96 17.81 -10.25 -3.85
N LEU A 97 18.38 -9.70 -4.92
CA LEU A 97 19.80 -9.85 -5.25
C LEU A 97 20.70 -9.05 -4.30
N THR A 98 20.17 -7.98 -3.70
CA THR A 98 20.89 -7.10 -2.76
C THR A 98 20.30 -7.11 -1.36
N HIS A 99 19.05 -7.56 -1.23
CA HIS A 99 18.29 -7.64 0.01
C HIS A 99 17.73 -9.05 0.19
N PRO A 100 18.52 -9.99 0.73
CA PRO A 100 18.10 -11.38 0.93
C PRO A 100 16.79 -11.49 1.72
N GLY A 101 15.93 -12.42 1.33
CA GLY A 101 14.62 -12.63 1.97
C GLY A 101 13.53 -11.64 1.56
N THR A 102 13.77 -10.80 0.55
CA THR A 102 12.75 -9.93 -0.05
C THR A 102 12.23 -10.51 -1.38
N VAL A 103 11.11 -9.97 -1.87
CA VAL A 103 10.53 -10.30 -3.17
C VAL A 103 10.24 -9.03 -3.97
N PHE A 104 10.18 -9.12 -5.30
CA PHE A 104 9.80 -7.96 -6.11
C PHE A 104 8.31 -7.65 -6.06
N GLN A 105 7.45 -8.65 -5.83
CA GLN A 105 6.01 -8.52 -5.88
C GLN A 105 5.34 -9.23 -4.70
N ALA A 106 4.26 -8.63 -4.21
CA ALA A 106 3.35 -9.23 -3.24
C ALA A 106 1.92 -8.81 -3.56
N VAL A 107 0.94 -9.64 -3.15
CA VAL A 107 -0.48 -9.38 -3.39
C VAL A 107 -1.17 -9.23 -2.04
N VAL A 108 -1.92 -8.13 -1.90
CA VAL A 108 -2.87 -7.95 -0.81
C VAL A 108 -4.26 -8.35 -1.33
N PRO A 109 -4.88 -9.40 -0.78
CA PRO A 109 -6.22 -9.78 -1.19
C PRO A 109 -7.28 -8.73 -0.85
N ALA A 110 -8.31 -8.64 -1.68
CA ALA A 110 -9.46 -7.76 -1.49
C ALA A 110 -10.07 -7.85 -0.09
N GLY A 111 -10.40 -6.69 0.49
CA GLY A 111 -11.09 -6.57 1.77
C GLY A 111 -10.23 -6.83 3.02
N ARG A 112 -8.93 -7.11 2.85
CA ARG A 112 -7.99 -7.20 3.97
C ARG A 112 -7.56 -5.82 4.44
N TRP A 113 -7.34 -5.69 5.74
CA TRP A 113 -6.71 -4.51 6.31
C TRP A 113 -5.22 -4.60 6.08
N PHE A 114 -4.63 -3.57 5.50
CA PHE A 114 -3.21 -3.53 5.24
C PHE A 114 -2.65 -2.12 5.37
N GLY A 115 -1.34 -2.03 5.55
CA GLY A 115 -0.58 -0.79 5.58
C GLY A 115 0.86 -1.10 5.21
N ALA A 116 1.67 -0.07 5.01
CA ALA A 116 3.05 -0.27 4.58
C ALA A 116 4.00 0.71 5.24
N ARG A 117 5.24 0.27 5.45
CA ARG A 117 6.32 1.13 5.96
C ARG A 117 7.64 0.73 5.37
N CYS A 118 8.56 1.69 5.24
CA CYS A 118 9.96 1.36 5.03
C CYS A 118 10.50 0.53 6.21
N ALA A 119 11.42 -0.40 5.95
CA ALA A 119 12.04 -1.20 7.01
C ALA A 119 12.80 -0.34 8.06
N SER A 120 13.29 0.84 7.64
CA SER A 120 13.81 1.90 8.51
C SER A 120 13.11 3.23 8.20
N PRO A 121 12.82 4.10 9.18
CA PRO A 121 12.21 5.41 8.94
C PRO A 121 13.04 6.37 8.07
N GLU A 122 14.36 6.18 8.03
CA GLU A 122 15.28 7.01 7.23
C GLU A 122 15.33 6.59 5.75
N HIS A 123 14.70 5.46 5.42
CA HIS A 123 14.78 4.88 4.09
C HIS A 123 13.72 5.41 3.14
N VAL A 124 14.03 5.29 1.85
CA VAL A 124 13.15 5.67 0.75
C VAL A 124 12.79 4.42 -0.04
N ALA A 125 11.52 4.21 -0.33
CA ALA A 125 11.04 3.11 -1.15
C ALA A 125 10.05 3.60 -2.22
N LEU A 126 10.42 3.41 -3.49
CA LEU A 126 9.54 3.59 -4.64
C LEU A 126 8.96 2.24 -5.05
N VAL A 127 7.64 2.18 -5.09
CA VAL A 127 6.88 1.02 -5.51
C VAL A 127 5.84 1.39 -6.57
N GLY A 128 5.27 0.38 -7.21
CA GLY A 128 4.06 0.50 -7.99
C GLY A 128 2.96 -0.35 -7.40
N CYS A 129 1.72 0.15 -7.42
CA CYS A 129 0.56 -0.63 -7.03
C CYS A 129 -0.37 -0.78 -8.24
N THR A 130 -0.81 -2.01 -8.50
CA THR A 130 -1.79 -2.32 -9.55
C THR A 130 -3.01 -2.93 -8.92
N VAL A 131 -4.19 -2.41 -9.25
CA VAL A 131 -5.47 -2.85 -8.71
C VAL A 131 -6.36 -3.34 -9.85
N ALA A 132 -6.99 -4.50 -9.67
CA ALA A 132 -7.88 -5.10 -10.66
C ALA A 132 -9.02 -5.89 -9.98
N PRO A 133 -10.31 -5.59 -10.27
CA PRO A 133 -10.81 -4.43 -11.02
C PRO A 133 -10.32 -3.10 -10.43
N GLY A 134 -10.18 -2.07 -11.27
CA GLY A 134 -9.50 -0.81 -10.96
C GLY A 134 -9.98 -0.10 -9.69
N PHE A 135 -9.05 0.63 -9.08
CA PHE A 135 -9.25 1.38 -7.84
C PHE A 135 -10.30 2.49 -7.99
N GLU A 136 -11.14 2.62 -6.96
CA GLU A 136 -12.11 3.70 -6.80
C GLU A 136 -12.02 4.24 -5.37
N PHE A 137 -11.90 5.57 -5.21
CA PHE A 137 -11.80 6.20 -3.89
C PHE A 137 -13.01 5.92 -2.98
N ALA A 138 -14.20 5.71 -3.56
CA ALA A 138 -15.39 5.33 -2.79
C ALA A 138 -15.29 3.95 -2.14
N GLU A 139 -14.31 3.13 -2.54
CA GLU A 139 -14.03 1.79 -2.00
C GLU A 139 -12.80 1.76 -1.10
N PHE A 140 -12.14 2.91 -0.92
CA PHE A 140 -11.01 3.08 -0.02
C PHE A 140 -11.51 3.44 1.38
N GLU A 141 -11.09 2.66 2.37
CA GLU A 141 -11.51 2.83 3.76
C GLU A 141 -10.27 2.88 4.65
N LEU A 142 -10.09 3.98 5.39
CA LEU A 142 -9.12 4.07 6.48
C LEU A 142 -9.66 3.39 7.73
N ALA A 143 -8.79 2.70 8.46
CA ALA A 143 -9.17 1.99 9.67
C ALA A 143 -9.47 2.95 10.83
N ASP A 144 -10.53 2.70 11.59
CA ASP A 144 -10.57 3.14 12.98
C ASP A 144 -9.58 2.27 13.77
N ALA A 145 -8.49 2.87 14.26
CA ALA A 145 -7.43 2.16 14.95
C ALA A 145 -7.91 1.45 16.23
N ALA A 146 -8.87 2.03 16.96
CA ALA A 146 -9.41 1.42 18.16
C ALA A 146 -10.30 0.22 17.81
N ALA A 147 -11.15 0.36 16.80
CA ALA A 147 -11.98 -0.74 16.31
C ALA A 147 -11.13 -1.88 15.72
N LEU A 148 -10.08 -1.54 14.97
CA LEU A 148 -9.17 -2.52 14.38
C LEU A 148 -8.36 -3.25 15.46
N ALA A 149 -7.85 -2.55 16.47
CA ALA A 149 -7.15 -3.19 17.59
C ALA A 149 -8.09 -4.10 18.41
N ALA A 150 -9.37 -3.73 18.55
CA ALA A 150 -10.36 -4.59 19.20
C ALA A 150 -10.67 -5.86 18.37
N ALA A 151 -10.66 -5.75 17.04
CA ALA A 151 -10.85 -6.90 16.14
C ALA A 151 -9.62 -7.82 16.08
N PHE A 152 -8.42 -7.29 16.31
CA PHE A 152 -7.14 -7.99 16.25
C PHE A 152 -6.32 -7.77 17.54
N PRO A 153 -6.79 -8.28 18.70
CA PRO A 153 -6.19 -7.95 20.00
C PRO A 153 -4.72 -8.39 20.12
N ASP A 154 -4.37 -9.54 19.55
CA ASP A 154 -2.99 -10.06 19.54
C ASP A 154 -2.02 -9.19 18.71
N TYR A 155 -2.56 -8.32 17.85
CA TYR A 155 -1.80 -7.43 16.97
C TYR A 155 -2.00 -5.95 17.29
N ALA A 156 -2.55 -5.61 18.46
CA ALA A 156 -2.85 -4.22 18.84
C ALA A 156 -1.63 -3.28 18.74
N GLU A 157 -0.42 -3.76 19.07
CA GLU A 157 0.80 -2.95 18.91
C GLU A 157 1.11 -2.67 17.43
N HIS A 158 0.90 -3.63 16.54
CA HIS A 158 1.07 -3.45 15.11
C HIS A 158 0.01 -2.51 14.54
N VAL A 159 -1.22 -2.61 15.04
CA VAL A 159 -2.30 -1.68 14.72
C VAL A 159 -1.90 -0.25 15.08
N ALA A 160 -1.39 -0.03 16.30
CA ALA A 160 -0.96 1.29 16.75
C ALA A 160 0.19 1.88 15.91
N ARG A 161 1.11 1.05 15.41
CA ARG A 161 2.29 1.50 14.64
C ARG A 161 1.94 2.11 13.29
N LEU A 162 0.85 1.68 12.65
CA LEU A 162 0.37 2.23 11.37
C LEU A 162 -1.03 2.84 11.51
N ALA A 163 -1.41 3.27 12.72
CA ALA A 163 -2.67 3.94 12.95
C ALA A 163 -2.76 5.19 12.05
N PRO A 164 -3.94 5.49 11.47
CA PRO A 164 -4.12 6.74 10.73
C PRO A 164 -3.73 7.93 11.58
N ARG A 165 -2.94 8.84 11.00
CA ARG A 165 -2.57 10.07 11.67
C ARG A 165 -3.82 10.94 11.76
N ALA A 166 -4.13 11.43 12.96
CA ALA A 166 -5.10 12.52 13.08
C ALA A 166 -4.56 13.70 12.26
N ASP A 167 -5.41 14.27 11.42
CA ASP A 167 -5.09 15.31 10.43
C ASP A 167 -4.02 16.29 10.95
N VAL A 168 -2.94 16.43 10.17
CA VAL A 168 -1.99 17.55 10.30
C VAL A 168 -2.55 18.76 9.55
#